data_AF-A0A2D9DQS5-F1
#
_entry.id   AF-A0A2D9DQS5-F1
#
_cell.length_a   1.000
_cell.length_b   1.000
_cell.length_c   1.000
_cell.angle_alpha   90.00
_cell.angle_beta   90.00
_cell.angle_gamma   90.00
#
_symmetry.space_group_name_H-M   'P 1'
#
loop_
_entity.id
_entity.type
_entity.pdbx_description
1 polymer ?
#
loop_
_entity_poly.entity_id
_entity_poly.type
_entity_poly.pdbx_seq_one_letter_code
_entity_poly.pdbx_strand_id
1 'polypeptide(L)'
;MEQWKLRNVLMSEKSVPQQYEEASLEKSDGADSATAASVHESVLDQFKLSPGDMIQLQTLGVGQPERYQTKVIGILPPVSVMVATPKIHGKVLFVRESQQFLVRCFIGRDAVAYRSRVLKSNLSPFAYLHLEYPESVQSMRIRTSARAAVDIVASIETSQGKLSARMVDLSGGGARVLCGNAGIGQDELIRLAFRVNPSGIDVLLKLQARVKAIHASDNDTAYGLQFENLSAQDKLYLTNMVYQNLLKDNL
;
A
#
# COMPACT_ATOMS: atom_id res chain seq x y z
N MET A 1 -7.44 -1.84 -30.97
CA MET A 1 -6.07 -1.46 -30.54
C MET A 1 -6.03 -0.36 -29.46
N GLU A 2 -7.15 0.29 -29.12
CA GLU A 2 -7.14 1.44 -28.17
C GLU A 2 -7.47 1.11 -26.70
N GLN A 3 -7.94 -0.10 -26.39
CA GLN A 3 -8.26 -0.50 -25.01
C GLN A 3 -7.03 -0.90 -24.18
N TRP A 4 -5.84 -0.97 -24.78
CA TRP A 4 -4.58 -1.38 -24.11
C TRP A 4 -3.74 -0.19 -23.62
N LYS A 5 -3.99 1.04 -24.10
CA LYS A 5 -3.22 2.23 -23.71
C LYS A 5 -3.72 2.88 -22.42
N LEU A 6 -5.00 2.79 -22.10
CA LEU A 6 -5.60 3.43 -20.91
C LEU A 6 -5.20 2.74 -19.59
N ARG A 7 -4.82 1.46 -19.63
CA ARG A 7 -4.43 0.70 -18.43
C ARG A 7 -2.97 0.92 -18.01
N ASN A 8 -2.13 1.47 -18.90
CA ASN A 8 -0.72 1.77 -18.64
C ASN A 8 -0.48 3.15 -18.01
N VAL A 9 -1.49 4.05 -18.02
CA VAL A 9 -1.35 5.39 -17.45
C VAL A 9 -1.65 5.41 -15.94
N LEU A 10 -2.49 4.50 -15.44
CA LEU A 10 -2.88 4.43 -14.01
C LEU A 10 -1.87 3.73 -13.08
N MET A 11 -0.76 3.21 -13.61
CA MET A 11 0.24 2.49 -12.80
C MET A 11 1.62 3.16 -12.73
N SER A 12 1.84 4.31 -13.37
CA SER A 12 3.13 5.03 -13.27
C SER A 12 3.24 5.96 -12.05
N GLU A 13 2.17 6.17 -11.27
CA GLU A 13 2.17 7.15 -10.17
C GLU A 13 1.95 6.59 -8.75
N LYS A 14 1.80 5.27 -8.57
CA LYS A 14 1.79 4.70 -7.23
C LYS A 14 3.21 4.35 -6.80
N SER A 15 3.97 5.40 -6.49
CA SER A 15 5.18 5.29 -5.66
C SER A 15 4.81 4.55 -4.38
N VAL A 16 5.46 3.41 -4.15
CA VAL A 16 5.41 2.70 -2.87
C VAL A 16 5.89 3.68 -1.80
N PRO A 17 5.08 4.04 -0.80
CA PRO A 17 5.49 4.98 0.23
C PRO A 17 6.79 4.53 0.92
N GLN A 18 7.73 5.45 1.16
CA GLN A 18 9.02 5.19 1.83
C GLN A 18 8.90 4.47 3.17
N GLN A 19 7.74 4.59 3.83
CA GLN A 19 7.43 3.90 5.09
C GLN A 19 7.38 2.37 4.99
N TYR A 20 7.43 1.80 3.77
CA TYR A 20 7.50 0.36 3.50
C TYR A 20 8.92 -0.14 3.20
N GLU A 21 9.93 0.73 3.26
CA GLU A 21 11.32 0.42 2.94
C GLU A 21 12.11 -0.10 4.15
N GLU A 22 11.69 0.26 5.38
CA GLU A 22 12.39 -0.09 6.63
C GLU A 22 11.85 -1.32 7.36
N ALA A 23 10.64 -1.80 7.03
CA ALA A 23 9.99 -2.88 7.79
C ALA A 23 10.54 -4.31 7.55
N SER A 24 11.60 -4.47 6.75
CA SER A 24 12.14 -5.80 6.41
C SER A 24 13.49 -6.13 7.08
N LEU A 25 13.98 -5.29 7.98
CA LEU A 25 15.22 -5.53 8.72
C LEU A 25 15.09 -5.02 10.17
N GLU A 26 14.40 -5.76 11.03
CA GLU A 26 14.73 -5.83 12.45
C GLU A 26 14.02 -7.03 13.09
N LYS A 27 14.77 -7.87 13.81
CA LYS A 27 14.19 -8.86 14.74
C LYS A 27 13.71 -8.08 15.97
N SER A 28 12.45 -8.20 16.35
CA SER A 28 12.00 -7.81 17.69
C SER A 28 11.53 -9.03 18.48
N ASP A 29 12.33 -9.40 19.47
CA ASP A 29 11.81 -10.01 20.69
C ASP A 29 10.98 -8.95 21.42
N GLY A 30 9.83 -9.36 21.99
CA GLY A 30 9.09 -8.57 22.97
C GLY A 30 7.71 -8.09 22.51
N ALA A 31 6.70 -8.58 23.22
CA ALA A 31 5.28 -8.32 23.05
C ALA A 31 4.88 -6.86 23.35
N ASP A 32 4.03 -6.25 22.51
CA ASP A 32 2.74 -5.70 22.95
C ASP A 32 1.83 -5.27 21.77
N SER A 33 0.53 -5.35 22.00
CA SER A 33 -0.53 -5.34 20.98
C SER A 33 -0.94 -3.95 20.47
N ALA A 34 -0.86 -3.72 19.15
CA ALA A 34 -1.59 -2.69 18.43
C ALA A 34 -1.90 -3.19 17.01
N THR A 35 -3.13 -2.96 16.51
CA THR A 35 -3.58 -3.30 15.14
C THR A 35 -2.95 -2.40 14.07
N ALA A 36 -1.62 -2.37 14.02
CA ALA A 36 -0.88 -2.20 12.79
C ALA A 36 -1.16 -3.42 11.88
N ALA A 37 -1.06 -3.28 10.57
CA ALA A 37 -1.04 -4.46 9.71
C ALA A 37 0.20 -5.27 10.08
N SER A 38 0.03 -6.30 10.92
CA SER A 38 1.10 -7.15 11.39
C SER A 38 1.67 -7.90 10.20
N VAL A 39 2.98 -7.83 10.04
CA VAL A 39 3.71 -8.67 9.09
C VAL A 39 3.65 -10.09 9.64
N HIS A 40 3.08 -11.00 8.87
CA HIS A 40 2.99 -12.41 9.21
C HIS A 40 3.91 -13.22 8.32
N GLU A 41 4.66 -14.14 8.91
CA GLU A 41 5.40 -15.16 8.19
C GLU A 41 4.44 -16.27 7.74
N SER A 42 4.55 -16.69 6.48
CA SER A 42 3.67 -17.68 5.86
C SER A 42 4.43 -18.43 4.75
N VAL A 43 3.78 -19.39 4.10
CA VAL A 43 4.35 -20.06 2.90
C VAL A 43 3.69 -19.51 1.64
N LEU A 44 4.44 -19.49 0.53
CA LEU A 44 3.96 -18.94 -0.74
C LEU A 44 2.68 -19.64 -1.25
N ASP A 45 2.52 -20.93 -0.96
CA ASP A 45 1.37 -21.76 -1.37
C ASP A 45 0.02 -21.26 -0.85
N GLN A 46 0.01 -20.49 0.25
CA GLN A 46 -1.20 -19.86 0.77
C GLN A 46 -1.71 -18.73 -0.13
N PHE A 47 -0.86 -18.23 -1.03
CA PHE A 47 -1.17 -17.15 -1.95
C PHE A 47 -1.37 -17.70 -3.35
N LYS A 48 -2.45 -17.27 -4.00
CA LYS A 48 -2.79 -17.68 -5.37
C LYS A 48 -1.99 -16.93 -6.44
N LEU A 49 -0.67 -16.92 -6.32
CA LEU A 49 0.19 -16.39 -7.39
C LEU A 49 -0.03 -17.23 -8.64
N SER A 50 -0.30 -16.58 -9.76
CA SER A 50 -0.70 -17.24 -11.01
C SER A 50 0.15 -16.77 -12.19
N PRO A 51 0.31 -17.60 -13.24
CA PRO A 51 0.85 -17.14 -14.51
C PRO A 51 0.16 -15.87 -14.97
N GLY A 52 0.98 -14.84 -15.16
CA GLY A 52 0.58 -13.53 -15.63
C GLY A 52 0.42 -12.45 -14.58
N ASP A 53 0.53 -12.78 -13.30
CA ASP A 53 0.60 -11.79 -12.22
C ASP A 53 1.85 -10.93 -12.36
N MET A 54 1.72 -9.67 -11.94
CA MET A 54 2.84 -8.72 -11.92
C MET A 54 3.52 -8.75 -10.56
N ILE A 55 4.85 -8.86 -10.60
CA ILE A 55 5.70 -8.81 -9.41
C ILE A 55 6.83 -7.80 -9.62
N GLN A 56 7.41 -7.34 -8.53
CA GLN A 56 8.56 -6.45 -8.52
C GLN A 56 9.79 -7.17 -8.01
N LEU A 57 10.89 -7.06 -8.75
CA LEU A 57 12.22 -7.48 -8.34
C LEU A 57 12.98 -6.24 -7.85
N GLN A 58 13.36 -6.21 -6.58
CA GLN A 58 14.26 -5.19 -6.04
C GLN A 58 15.66 -5.76 -5.85
N THR A 59 16.68 -5.07 -6.37
CA THR A 59 18.08 -5.48 -6.18
C THR A 59 18.48 -5.39 -4.71
N LEU A 60 19.30 -6.35 -4.27
CA LEU A 60 19.91 -6.36 -2.94
C LEU A 60 21.43 -6.18 -3.11
N GLY A 61 22.03 -5.21 -2.42
CA GLY A 61 23.46 -4.93 -2.53
C GLY A 61 23.87 -3.52 -2.09
N VAL A 62 25.13 -3.16 -2.34
CA VAL A 62 25.70 -1.84 -2.03
C VAL A 62 25.33 -0.86 -3.14
N GLY A 63 24.50 0.13 -2.83
CA GLY A 63 24.04 1.15 -3.77
C GLY A 63 22.57 1.50 -3.57
N GLN A 64 22.02 2.32 -4.47
CA GLN A 64 20.59 2.61 -4.48
C GLN A 64 19.81 1.38 -4.98
N PRO A 65 18.79 0.91 -4.25
CA PRO A 65 18.02 -0.25 -4.66
C PRO A 65 17.24 0.06 -5.94
N GLU A 66 17.48 -0.73 -6.99
CA GLU A 66 16.75 -0.64 -8.24
C GLU A 66 15.56 -1.59 -8.21
N ARG A 67 14.45 -1.17 -8.82
CA ARG A 67 13.18 -1.91 -8.81
C ARG A 67 12.69 -2.14 -10.22
N TYR A 68 12.36 -3.39 -10.54
CA TYR A 68 11.90 -3.78 -11.86
C TYR A 68 10.59 -4.54 -11.79
N GLN A 69 9.61 -4.11 -12.58
CA GLN A 69 8.35 -4.85 -12.76
C GLN A 69 8.56 -5.99 -13.75
N THR A 70 8.03 -7.16 -13.42
CA THR A 70 8.02 -8.32 -14.31
C THR A 70 6.75 -9.16 -14.13
N LYS A 71 6.55 -10.10 -15.04
CA LYS A 71 5.38 -10.96 -15.13
C LYS A 71 5.77 -12.39 -14.76
N VAL A 72 4.95 -13.05 -13.94
CA VAL A 72 5.06 -14.48 -13.65
C VAL A 72 4.72 -15.28 -14.91
N ILE A 73 5.54 -16.27 -15.22
CA ILE A 73 5.34 -17.21 -16.34
C ILE A 73 4.77 -18.53 -15.82
N GLY A 74 5.30 -19.02 -14.71
CA GLY A 74 4.96 -20.33 -14.17
C GLY A 74 5.51 -20.50 -12.76
N ILE A 75 4.94 -21.46 -12.03
CA ILE A 75 5.30 -21.74 -10.64
C ILE A 75 5.33 -23.26 -10.49
N LEU A 76 6.43 -23.77 -9.95
CA LEU A 76 6.57 -25.18 -9.61
C LEU A 76 7.08 -25.27 -8.17
N PRO A 77 6.21 -25.46 -7.17
CA PRO A 77 6.62 -25.67 -5.79
C PRO A 77 7.31 -27.04 -5.60
N PRO A 78 8.31 -27.18 -4.71
CA PRO A 78 9.09 -26.12 -4.06
C PRO A 78 10.36 -25.77 -4.88
N VAL A 79 10.31 -25.88 -6.21
CA VAL A 79 11.48 -25.82 -7.10
C VAL A 79 11.81 -24.38 -7.51
N SER A 80 10.89 -23.70 -8.20
CA SER A 80 11.15 -22.34 -8.69
C SER A 80 9.89 -21.57 -9.07
N VAL A 81 10.02 -20.24 -9.03
CA VAL A 81 9.09 -19.30 -9.64
C VAL A 81 9.71 -18.77 -10.93
N MET A 82 9.06 -18.97 -12.07
CA MET A 82 9.53 -18.49 -13.36
C MET A 82 8.95 -17.11 -13.66
N VAL A 83 9.81 -16.17 -14.06
CA VAL A 83 9.41 -14.79 -14.38
C VAL A 83 10.07 -14.32 -15.66
N ALA A 84 9.44 -13.40 -16.39
CA ALA A 84 10.11 -12.77 -17.52
C ALA A 84 11.33 -11.98 -17.04
N THR A 85 12.38 -11.87 -17.85
CA THR A 85 13.48 -10.97 -17.51
C THR A 85 13.01 -9.54 -17.75
N PRO A 86 13.11 -8.62 -16.76
CA PRO A 86 12.71 -7.24 -16.94
C PRO A 86 13.45 -6.57 -18.11
N LYS A 87 12.85 -5.52 -18.67
CA LYS A 87 13.48 -4.70 -19.71
C LYS A 87 13.62 -3.26 -19.24
N ILE A 88 14.78 -2.65 -19.49
CA ILE A 88 15.07 -1.24 -19.24
C ILE A 88 15.28 -0.57 -20.60
N HIS A 89 14.49 0.45 -20.92
CA HIS A 89 14.52 1.12 -22.23
C HIS A 89 14.49 0.14 -23.42
N GLY A 90 13.66 -0.90 -23.31
CA GLY A 90 13.51 -1.94 -24.33
C GLY A 90 14.60 -3.03 -24.35
N LYS A 91 15.70 -2.86 -23.61
CA LYS A 91 16.79 -3.85 -23.53
C LYS A 91 16.57 -4.80 -22.36
N VAL A 92 16.84 -6.09 -22.57
CA VAL A 92 16.76 -7.11 -21.52
C VAL A 92 17.77 -6.79 -20.43
N LEU A 93 17.31 -6.79 -19.18
CA LEU A 93 18.15 -6.60 -18.02
C LEU A 93 19.15 -7.75 -17.91
N PHE A 94 20.43 -7.42 -17.76
CA PHE A 94 21.45 -8.41 -17.48
C PHE A 94 21.35 -8.85 -16.02
N VAL A 95 21.00 -10.12 -15.81
CA VAL A 95 20.85 -10.73 -14.48
C VAL A 95 21.72 -11.97 -14.40
N ARG A 96 22.55 -12.06 -13.36
CA ARG A 96 23.46 -13.20 -13.14
C ARG A 96 22.77 -14.29 -12.33
N GLU A 97 23.19 -15.54 -12.53
CA GLU A 97 22.89 -16.61 -11.59
C GLU A 97 23.42 -16.25 -10.19
N SER A 98 22.73 -16.73 -9.16
CA SER A 98 22.97 -16.42 -7.75
C SER A 98 22.73 -14.96 -7.32
N GLN A 99 22.39 -14.06 -8.24
CA GLN A 99 21.98 -12.70 -7.88
C GLN A 99 20.72 -12.73 -6.99
N GLN A 100 20.73 -11.97 -5.91
CA GLN A 100 19.64 -11.92 -4.95
C GLN A 100 18.70 -10.74 -5.24
N PHE A 101 17.42 -11.01 -5.09
CA PHE A 101 16.36 -10.02 -5.18
C PHE A 101 15.44 -10.13 -3.96
N LEU A 102 14.89 -8.98 -3.58
CA LEU A 102 13.68 -8.93 -2.78
C LEU A 102 12.50 -8.87 -3.74
N VAL A 103 11.74 -9.95 -3.79
CA VAL A 103 10.53 -10.07 -4.60
C VAL A 103 9.38 -9.46 -3.82
N ARG A 104 8.59 -8.61 -4.46
CA ARG A 104 7.37 -8.03 -3.89
C ARG A 104 6.20 -8.17 -4.85
N CYS A 105 5.04 -8.49 -4.33
CA CYS A 105 3.83 -8.57 -5.14
C CYS A 105 2.58 -8.29 -4.33
N PHE A 106 1.50 -8.02 -5.05
CA PHE A 106 0.16 -7.92 -4.50
C PHE A 106 -0.66 -9.09 -4.98
N ILE A 107 -1.13 -9.92 -4.05
CA ILE A 107 -1.99 -11.07 -4.35
C ILE A 107 -3.32 -10.82 -3.67
N GLY A 108 -4.34 -10.46 -4.46
CA GLY A 108 -5.62 -10.02 -3.92
C GLY A 108 -5.48 -8.77 -3.06
N ARG A 109 -5.63 -8.93 -1.73
CA ARG A 109 -5.47 -7.84 -0.75
C ARG A 109 -4.19 -7.96 0.06
N ASP A 110 -3.32 -8.90 -0.24
CA ASP A 110 -2.12 -9.14 0.55
C ASP A 110 -0.89 -8.61 -0.17
N ALA A 111 -0.08 -7.81 0.54
CA ALA A 111 1.27 -7.50 0.11
C ALA A 111 2.16 -8.64 0.57
N VAL A 112 2.88 -9.24 -0.36
CA VAL A 112 3.78 -10.36 -0.09
C VAL A 112 5.19 -9.97 -0.51
N ALA A 113 6.15 -10.23 0.36
CA ALA A 113 7.56 -9.98 0.14
C ALA A 113 8.41 -11.18 0.56
N TYR A 114 9.40 -11.55 -0.24
CA TYR A 114 10.35 -12.61 0.11
C TYR A 114 11.68 -12.42 -0.62
N ARG A 115 12.76 -12.91 -0.01
CA ARG A 115 14.06 -12.96 -0.67
C ARG A 115 14.11 -14.19 -1.56
N SER A 116 14.69 -14.02 -2.74
CA SER A 116 14.96 -15.11 -3.67
C SER A 116 16.26 -14.85 -4.40
N ARG A 117 17.02 -15.90 -4.67
CA ARG A 117 18.14 -15.83 -5.62
C ARG A 117 17.73 -16.33 -6.99
N VAL A 118 18.47 -15.92 -8.01
CA VAL A 118 18.31 -16.42 -9.38
C VAL A 118 18.99 -17.79 -9.48
N LEU A 119 18.21 -18.83 -9.76
CA LEU A 119 18.72 -20.18 -10.03
C LEU A 119 19.30 -20.27 -11.44
N LYS A 120 18.57 -19.73 -12.42
CA LYS A 120 18.94 -19.72 -13.84
C LYS A 120 18.44 -18.49 -14.56
N SER A 121 19.22 -18.05 -15.55
CA SER A 121 18.91 -16.96 -16.47
C SER A 121 18.93 -17.50 -17.89
N ASN A 122 17.76 -17.56 -18.53
CA ASN A 122 17.57 -18.15 -19.85
C ASN A 122 17.21 -17.06 -20.85
N LEU A 123 17.70 -17.18 -22.09
CA LEU A 123 17.45 -16.19 -23.16
C LEU A 123 16.60 -16.73 -24.32
N SER A 124 16.32 -18.04 -24.34
CA SER A 124 15.58 -18.72 -25.40
C SER A 124 14.43 -19.55 -24.83
N PRO A 125 13.24 -19.57 -25.46
CA PRO A 125 12.86 -18.85 -26.70
C PRO A 125 12.61 -17.34 -26.48
N PHE A 126 12.67 -16.88 -25.24
CA PHE A 126 12.69 -15.48 -24.83
C PHE A 126 13.43 -15.38 -23.49
N ALA A 127 13.69 -14.16 -23.01
CA ALA A 127 14.42 -13.96 -21.75
C ALA A 127 13.53 -14.19 -20.52
N TYR A 128 13.91 -15.13 -19.66
CA TYR A 128 13.24 -15.43 -18.39
C TYR A 128 14.24 -15.86 -17.31
N LEU A 129 13.78 -15.81 -16.06
CA LEU A 129 14.53 -16.20 -14.87
C LEU A 129 13.81 -17.32 -14.13
N HIS A 130 14.56 -18.29 -13.63
CA HIS A 130 14.13 -19.15 -12.53
C HIS A 130 14.57 -18.53 -11.22
N LEU A 131 13.60 -18.14 -10.40
CA LEU A 131 13.81 -17.67 -9.04
C LEU A 131 13.65 -18.85 -8.08
N GLU A 132 14.52 -18.94 -7.08
CA GLU A 132 14.39 -19.93 -6.00
C GLU A 132 13.02 -19.84 -5.32
N TYR A 133 12.42 -21.00 -5.06
CA TYR A 133 11.17 -21.03 -4.33
C TYR A 133 11.43 -20.63 -2.87
N PRO A 134 10.70 -19.64 -2.32
CA PRO A 134 10.96 -19.18 -0.96
C PRO A 134 10.54 -20.22 0.08
N GLU A 135 11.38 -20.43 1.09
CA GLU A 135 11.02 -21.24 2.28
C GLU A 135 9.93 -20.56 3.11
N SER A 136 10.01 -19.24 3.21
CA SER A 136 8.99 -18.42 3.86
C SER A 136 8.79 -17.09 3.14
N VAL A 137 7.59 -16.54 3.30
CA VAL A 137 7.21 -15.23 2.79
C VAL A 137 6.69 -14.35 3.92
N GLN A 138 7.06 -13.08 3.88
CA GLN A 138 6.45 -12.05 4.70
C GLN A 138 5.20 -11.57 4.00
N SER A 139 4.08 -11.53 4.72
CA SER A 139 2.81 -11.06 4.18
C SER A 139 2.16 -10.05 5.12
N MET A 140 1.48 -9.08 4.53
CA MET A 140 0.64 -8.16 5.27
C MET A 140 -0.65 -7.93 4.50
N ARG A 141 -1.78 -7.98 5.20
CA ARG A 141 -3.06 -7.67 4.58
C ARG A 141 -3.18 -6.16 4.36
N ILE A 142 -3.22 -5.76 3.11
CA ILE A 142 -3.45 -4.38 2.70
C ILE A 142 -4.91 -4.07 2.98
N ARG A 143 -5.10 -3.10 3.87
CA ARG A 143 -6.27 -2.23 4.07
C ARG A 143 -7.61 -2.92 3.80
N THR A 144 -8.33 -3.22 4.87
CA THR A 144 -9.66 -3.84 4.85
C THR A 144 -10.74 -3.01 4.15
N SER A 145 -10.55 -1.69 3.97
CA SER A 145 -11.55 -0.78 3.39
C SER A 145 -11.02 0.00 2.19
N ALA A 146 -11.89 0.22 1.20
CA ALA A 146 -11.64 1.12 0.08
C ALA A 146 -11.40 2.57 0.55
N ARG A 147 -10.76 3.37 -0.31
CA ARG A 147 -10.42 4.77 -0.08
C ARG A 147 -10.84 5.61 -1.27
N ALA A 148 -11.33 6.82 -1.01
CA ALA A 148 -11.67 7.79 -2.03
C ALA A 148 -10.88 9.09 -1.81
N ALA A 149 -10.42 9.69 -2.90
CA ALA A 149 -9.97 11.07 -2.88
C ALA A 149 -11.18 11.96 -2.58
N VAL A 150 -10.99 12.91 -1.68
CA VAL A 150 -12.05 13.84 -1.27
C VAL A 150 -11.47 15.25 -1.12
N ASP A 151 -12.32 16.26 -1.07
CA ASP A 151 -11.92 17.61 -0.69
C ASP A 151 -12.98 18.15 0.28
N ILE A 152 -12.82 17.81 1.57
CA ILE A 152 -13.81 18.10 2.61
C ILE A 152 -13.16 18.98 3.67
N VAL A 153 -13.81 20.10 4.00
CA VAL A 153 -13.44 20.91 5.16
C VAL A 153 -13.79 20.15 6.42
N ALA A 154 -12.79 19.97 7.27
CA ALA A 154 -12.90 19.32 8.56
C ALA A 154 -12.42 20.25 9.67
N SER A 155 -12.82 19.96 10.89
CA SER A 155 -12.29 20.59 12.08
C SER A 155 -11.70 19.54 13.00
N ILE A 156 -10.49 19.82 13.48
CA ILE A 156 -9.78 19.00 14.45
C ILE A 156 -9.82 19.75 15.77
N GLU A 157 -10.20 19.05 16.83
CA GLU A 157 -10.14 19.53 18.21
C GLU A 157 -9.14 18.66 18.98
N THR A 158 -8.16 19.33 19.58
CA THR A 158 -7.07 18.77 20.38
C THR A 158 -7.11 19.36 21.79
N SER A 159 -6.18 18.92 22.65
CA SER A 159 -5.99 19.53 23.97
C SER A 159 -5.57 21.01 23.90
N GLN A 160 -4.91 21.43 22.80
CA GLN A 160 -4.42 22.79 22.60
C GLN A 160 -5.46 23.73 21.96
N GLY A 161 -6.57 23.19 21.46
CA GLY A 161 -7.65 23.96 20.86
C GLY A 161 -8.17 23.35 19.58
N LYS A 162 -8.91 24.17 18.83
CA LYS A 162 -9.62 23.78 17.61
C LYS A 162 -8.99 24.43 16.39
N LEU A 163 -8.79 23.64 15.34
CA LEU A 163 -8.23 24.10 14.07
C LEU A 163 -9.06 23.60 12.88
N SER A 164 -8.90 24.30 11.76
CA SER A 164 -9.45 23.89 10.46
C SER A 164 -8.45 22.97 9.75
N ALA A 165 -8.98 21.99 9.03
CA ALA A 165 -8.21 21.06 8.23
C ALA A 165 -8.94 20.73 6.92
N ARG A 166 -8.18 20.31 5.91
CA ARG A 166 -8.70 19.84 4.64
C ARG A 166 -8.48 18.34 4.53
N MET A 167 -9.56 17.58 4.49
CA MET A 167 -9.52 16.13 4.30
C MET A 167 -9.34 15.82 2.82
N VAL A 168 -8.34 14.99 2.51
CA VAL A 168 -7.92 14.68 1.12
C VAL A 168 -8.05 13.19 0.74
N ASP A 169 -8.15 12.30 1.73
CA ASP A 169 -8.38 10.86 1.56
C ASP A 169 -9.36 10.42 2.64
N LEU A 170 -10.38 9.64 2.26
CA LEU A 170 -11.36 9.08 3.19
C LEU A 170 -11.52 7.59 2.97
N SER A 171 -11.64 6.84 4.06
CA SER A 171 -11.99 5.41 4.09
C SER A 171 -13.05 5.13 5.15
N GLY A 172 -13.56 3.90 5.18
CA GLY A 172 -14.47 3.45 6.23
C GLY A 172 -13.89 3.47 7.65
N GLY A 173 -12.55 3.52 7.81
CA GLY A 173 -11.88 3.42 9.12
C GLY A 173 -10.85 4.51 9.41
N GLY A 174 -10.73 5.53 8.55
CA GLY A 174 -9.74 6.58 8.73
C GLY A 174 -9.72 7.57 7.58
N ALA A 175 -8.91 8.61 7.72
CA ALA A 175 -8.78 9.69 6.75
C ALA A 175 -7.35 10.24 6.71
N ARG A 176 -7.02 10.96 5.63
CA ARG A 176 -5.86 11.87 5.58
C ARG A 176 -6.36 13.30 5.59
N VAL A 177 -5.77 14.11 6.47
CA VAL A 177 -6.07 15.54 6.58
C VAL A 177 -4.81 16.37 6.43
N LEU A 178 -4.95 17.56 5.86
CA LEU A 178 -3.92 18.58 5.73
C LEU A 178 -4.34 19.78 6.60
N CYS A 179 -3.44 20.26 7.44
CA CYS A 179 -3.63 21.50 8.17
C CYS A 179 -2.29 22.19 8.42
N GLY A 180 -2.35 23.47 8.79
CA GLY A 180 -1.17 24.19 9.27
C GLY A 180 -0.53 23.48 10.46
N ASN A 181 0.75 23.78 10.72
CA ASN A 181 1.50 23.14 11.80
C ASN A 181 0.78 23.33 13.15
N ALA A 182 0.22 22.23 13.65
CA ALA A 182 -0.68 22.18 14.80
C ALA A 182 -0.05 21.49 16.01
N GLY A 183 1.20 21.03 15.90
CA GLY A 183 1.90 20.36 17.01
C GLY A 183 1.25 19.05 17.49
N ILE A 184 0.40 18.42 16.67
CA ILE A 184 -0.32 17.19 17.05
C ILE A 184 0.68 16.03 17.03
N GLY A 185 0.77 15.30 18.14
CA GLY A 185 1.72 14.21 18.32
C GLY A 185 1.31 12.91 17.61
N GLN A 186 2.29 12.04 17.38
CA GLN A 186 2.03 10.67 16.95
C GLN A 186 1.26 9.92 18.05
N ASP A 187 0.29 9.10 17.66
CA ASP A 187 -0.63 8.36 18.54
C ASP A 187 -1.52 9.21 19.46
N GLU A 188 -1.52 10.54 19.28
CA GLU A 188 -2.44 11.44 19.98
C GLU A 188 -3.90 11.17 19.56
N LEU A 189 -4.80 11.25 20.55
CA LEU A 189 -6.25 11.14 20.34
C LEU A 189 -6.85 12.53 20.12
N ILE A 190 -7.54 12.70 19.01
CA ILE A 190 -8.20 13.95 18.61
C ILE A 190 -9.69 13.73 18.36
N ARG A 191 -10.46 14.83 18.35
CA ARG A 191 -11.84 14.83 17.84
C ARG A 191 -11.87 15.46 16.45
N LEU A 192 -12.45 14.74 15.50
CA LEU A 192 -12.58 15.17 14.11
C LEU A 192 -14.06 15.40 13.79
N ALA A 193 -14.40 16.58 13.26
CA ALA A 193 -15.75 16.91 12.83
C ALA A 193 -15.77 17.35 11.36
N PHE A 194 -16.66 16.80 10.55
CA PHE A 194 -16.79 17.13 9.13
C PHE A 194 -18.18 16.78 8.62
N ARG A 195 -18.62 17.45 7.57
CA ARG A 195 -19.89 17.14 6.90
C ARG A 195 -19.66 16.22 5.71
N VAL A 196 -20.55 15.25 5.55
CA VAL A 196 -20.62 14.38 4.38
C VAL A 196 -22.03 14.46 3.81
N ASN A 197 -22.17 14.21 2.51
CA ASN A 197 -23.46 14.16 1.85
C ASN A 197 -23.68 12.79 1.17
N PRO A 198 -23.78 11.70 1.94
CA PRO A 198 -24.08 10.38 1.38
C PRO A 198 -25.47 10.40 0.74
N SER A 199 -25.52 10.20 -0.58
CA SER A 199 -26.79 10.08 -1.32
C SER A 199 -27.78 11.24 -1.13
N GLY A 200 -27.27 12.48 -0.99
CA GLY A 200 -28.11 13.69 -0.86
C GLY A 200 -28.39 14.13 0.58
N ILE A 201 -28.06 13.32 1.58
CA ILE A 201 -28.37 13.61 2.99
C ILE A 201 -27.19 14.33 3.64
N ASP A 202 -27.37 15.58 4.09
CA ASP A 202 -26.31 16.31 4.81
C ASP A 202 -26.17 15.77 6.25
N VAL A 203 -25.01 15.18 6.54
CA VAL A 203 -24.71 14.54 7.82
C VAL A 203 -23.43 15.14 8.40
N LEU A 204 -23.52 15.68 9.61
CA LEU A 204 -22.36 16.10 10.40
C LEU A 204 -21.83 14.90 11.20
N LEU A 205 -20.66 14.40 10.82
CA LEU A 205 -19.93 13.38 11.58
C LEU A 205 -19.02 14.04 12.61
N LYS A 206 -19.00 13.47 13.83
CA LYS A 206 -18.10 13.86 14.93
C LYS A 206 -17.47 12.59 15.48
N LEU A 207 -16.23 12.33 15.11
CA LEU A 207 -15.54 11.07 15.35
C LEU A 207 -14.34 11.29 16.28
N GLN A 208 -14.03 10.30 17.10
CA GLN A 208 -12.71 10.23 17.73
C GLN A 208 -11.74 9.61 16.73
N ALA A 209 -10.51 10.13 16.68
CA ALA A 209 -9.49 9.60 15.80
C ALA A 209 -8.11 9.65 16.45
N ARG A 210 -7.29 8.65 16.15
CA ARG A 210 -5.89 8.58 16.57
C ARG A 210 -4.96 8.91 15.43
N VAL A 211 -3.93 9.71 15.69
CA VAL A 211 -2.89 10.03 14.70
C VAL A 211 -1.97 8.82 14.51
N LYS A 212 -1.88 8.31 13.28
CA LYS A 212 -1.04 7.15 12.92
C LYS A 212 0.12 7.46 12.01
N ALA A 213 0.10 8.62 11.33
CA ALA A 213 1.20 9.07 10.50
C ALA A 213 1.24 10.60 10.47
N ILE A 214 2.44 11.16 10.43
CA ILE A 214 2.69 12.59 10.33
C ILE A 214 3.70 12.80 9.20
N HIS A 215 3.35 13.65 8.23
CA HIS A 215 4.26 14.07 7.18
C HIS A 215 4.25 15.59 7.11
N ALA A 216 5.30 16.21 7.66
CA ALA A 216 5.48 17.65 7.61
C ALA A 216 6.00 18.08 6.23
N SER A 217 5.48 19.20 5.73
CA SER A 217 6.02 19.95 4.59
C SER A 217 6.16 21.42 4.97
N ASP A 218 6.78 22.23 4.12
CA ASP A 218 7.06 23.64 4.41
C ASP A 218 5.79 24.47 4.70
N ASN A 219 4.65 24.12 4.07
CA ASN A 219 3.40 24.88 4.19
C ASN A 219 2.35 24.19 5.06
N ASP A 220 2.20 22.87 4.92
CA ASP A 220 1.16 22.09 5.61
C ASP A 220 1.74 20.81 6.24
N THR A 221 1.08 20.31 7.28
CA THR A 221 1.35 18.99 7.84
C THR A 221 0.22 18.04 7.47
N ALA A 222 0.57 16.90 6.89
CA ALA A 222 -0.37 15.83 6.59
C ALA A 222 -0.44 14.84 7.77
N TYR A 223 -1.65 14.63 8.28
CA TYR A 223 -1.93 13.66 9.33
C TYR A 223 -2.73 12.49 8.78
N GLY A 224 -2.24 11.28 9.00
CA GLY A 224 -2.98 10.04 8.80
C GLY A 224 -3.76 9.69 10.07
N LEU A 225 -5.08 9.63 9.98
CA LEU A 225 -5.99 9.42 11.10
C LEU A 225 -6.65 8.04 11.02
N GLN A 226 -6.72 7.35 12.16
CA GLN A 226 -7.53 6.15 12.35
C GLN A 226 -8.74 6.47 13.20
N PHE A 227 -9.94 6.18 12.72
CA PHE A 227 -11.17 6.41 13.48
C PHE A 227 -11.31 5.38 14.60
N GLU A 228 -11.76 5.83 15.77
CA GLU A 228 -12.02 4.99 16.94
C GLU A 228 -13.52 5.01 17.29
N ASN A 229 -14.00 3.92 17.89
CA ASN A 229 -15.35 3.82 18.45
C ASN A 229 -16.49 4.14 17.45
N LEU A 230 -16.32 3.81 16.17
CA LEU A 230 -17.33 4.03 15.13
C LEU A 230 -18.61 3.24 15.40
N SER A 231 -19.75 3.94 15.44
CA SER A 231 -21.06 3.30 15.47
C SER A 231 -21.39 2.59 14.14
N ALA A 232 -22.39 1.71 14.15
CA ALA A 232 -22.88 1.08 12.91
C ALA A 232 -23.36 2.13 11.89
N GLN A 233 -23.95 3.22 12.36
CA GLN A 233 -24.43 4.31 11.54
C GLN A 233 -23.28 5.11 10.92
N ASP A 234 -22.23 5.43 11.69
CA ASP A 234 -21.04 6.11 11.16
C ASP A 234 -20.38 5.30 10.06
N LYS A 235 -20.21 3.98 10.29
CA LYS A 235 -19.65 3.06 9.30
C LYS A 235 -20.46 3.07 8.01
N LEU A 236 -21.79 3.11 8.10
CA LEU A 236 -22.66 3.16 6.93
C LEU A 236 -22.48 4.45 6.13
N TYR A 237 -22.47 5.61 6.80
CA TYR A 237 -22.28 6.91 6.14
C TYR A 237 -20.90 7.02 5.49
N LEU A 238 -19.85 6.64 6.21
CA LEU A 238 -18.48 6.63 5.69
C LEU A 238 -18.35 5.72 4.48
N THR A 239 -18.90 4.50 4.57
CA THR A 239 -18.86 3.52 3.48
C THR A 239 -19.58 4.03 2.24
N ASN A 240 -20.81 4.57 2.41
CA ASN A 240 -21.58 5.16 1.31
C ASN A 240 -20.82 6.31 0.64
N MET A 241 -20.25 7.22 1.43
CA MET A 241 -19.47 8.35 0.92
C MET A 241 -18.25 7.89 0.11
N VAL A 242 -17.51 6.88 0.60
CA VAL A 242 -16.35 6.33 -0.12
C VAL A 242 -16.78 5.72 -1.46
N TYR A 243 -17.82 4.88 -1.48
CA TYR A 243 -18.28 4.25 -2.72
C TYR A 243 -18.86 5.27 -3.71
N GLN A 244 -19.58 6.29 -3.23
CA GLN A 244 -20.12 7.34 -4.09
C GLN A 244 -19.01 8.11 -4.80
N ASN A 245 -17.90 8.44 -4.13
CA ASN A 245 -16.79 9.14 -4.77
C ASN A 245 -16.00 8.23 -5.72
N LEU A 246 -15.79 6.95 -5.36
CA LEU A 246 -15.16 5.98 -6.27
C LEU A 246 -15.93 5.79 -7.57
N LEU A 247 -17.26 5.91 -7.56
CA LEU A 247 -18.07 5.84 -8.78
C LEU A 247 -17.97 7.12 -9.61
N LYS A 248 -17.84 8.29 -8.98
CA LYS A 248 -17.66 9.57 -9.68
C LYS A 248 -16.31 9.66 -10.38
N ASP A 249 -15.24 9.16 -9.76
CA ASP A 249 -13.89 9.19 -10.33
C ASP A 249 -13.74 8.27 -11.56
N ASN A 250 -14.69 7.36 -11.80
CA ASN A 250 -14.70 6.43 -12.93
C ASN A 250 -15.67 6.82 -14.06
N LEU A 251 -16.27 8.02 -13.99
CA LEU A 251 -17.17 8.60 -15.00
C LEU A 251 -16.51 9.82 -15.65
#